data_AF-A0A357CWW6-F1
#
_entry.id   AF-A0A357CWW6-F1
#
_cell.length_a   1.000
_cell.length_b   1.000
_cell.length_c   1.000
_cell.angle_alpha   90.00
_cell.angle_beta   90.00
_cell.angle_gamma   90.00
#
_symmetry.space_group_name_H-M   'P 1'
#
loop_
_entity.id
_entity.type
_entity.pdbx_description
1 polymer ?
#
loop_
_entity_poly.entity_id
_entity_poly.type
_entity_poly.pdbx_seq_one_letter_code
_entity_poly.pdbx_strand_id
1 'polypeptide(L)'
;VKTMDARTLAITPWESSVLKDIEKAIQASDLGINPQNDGKSIRLVFPSLTEERRKELVKQVSKLGEDAKVAIRNIRRDANEKSKEQKKNSILTEDEQKLAEKSVQELTDKYSKEVDAVVERKDKEIMEI
;
A
#
# COMPACT_ATOMS: atom_id res chain seq x y z
N VAL A 1 18.27 2.96 -9.38
CA VAL A 1 17.12 2.63 -10.24
C VAL A 1 16.48 3.93 -10.68
N LYS A 2 16.20 4.10 -11.97
CA LYS A 2 15.61 5.32 -12.53
C LYS A 2 14.39 4.96 -13.39
N THR A 3 13.31 5.71 -13.25
CA THR A 3 12.17 5.71 -14.17
C THR A 3 12.53 6.54 -15.40
N MET A 4 12.60 5.91 -16.58
CA MET A 4 12.88 6.64 -17.82
C MET A 4 11.60 7.19 -18.44
N ASP A 5 10.57 6.37 -18.48
CA ASP A 5 9.22 6.71 -18.91
C ASP A 5 8.20 5.86 -18.11
N ALA A 6 6.90 6.04 -18.38
CA ALA A 6 5.83 5.36 -17.65
C ALA A 6 5.88 3.82 -17.71
N ARG A 7 6.65 3.25 -18.65
CA ARG A 7 6.75 1.81 -18.92
C ARG A 7 8.18 1.29 -18.92
N THR A 8 9.19 2.15 -18.71
CA THR A 8 10.59 1.73 -18.76
C THR A 8 11.33 2.09 -17.48
N LEU A 9 11.82 1.06 -16.77
CA LEU A 9 12.76 1.23 -15.65
C LEU A 9 14.18 0.91 -16.12
N ALA A 10 15.14 1.71 -15.66
CA ALA A 10 16.57 1.47 -15.86
C ALA A 10 17.27 1.21 -14.52
N ILE A 11 18.01 0.11 -14.45
CA ILE A 11 18.82 -0.29 -13.30
C ILE A 11 20.28 -0.22 -13.72
N THR A 12 21.01 0.74 -13.19
CA THR A 12 22.47 0.84 -13.35
C THR A 12 23.11 0.39 -12.04
N PRO A 13 23.78 -0.77 -12.00
CA PRO A 13 24.50 -1.20 -10.82
C PRO A 13 25.80 -0.40 -10.66
N TRP A 14 26.29 -0.34 -9.43
CA TRP A 14 27.57 0.30 -9.09
C TRP A 14 28.76 -0.51 -9.60
N GLU A 15 28.61 -1.83 -9.65
CA GLU A 15 29.60 -2.76 -10.19
C GLU A 15 29.02 -3.52 -11.39
N SER A 16 29.79 -3.69 -12.46
CA SER A 16 29.34 -4.43 -13.65
C SER A 16 29.31 -5.95 -13.43
N SER A 17 30.01 -6.46 -12.41
CA SER A 17 30.05 -7.89 -12.03
C SER A 17 28.67 -8.42 -11.64
N VAL A 18 27.85 -7.60 -10.97
CA VAL A 18 26.54 -8.01 -10.44
C VAL A 18 25.41 -7.96 -11.47
N LEU A 19 25.66 -7.50 -12.70
CA LEU A 19 24.64 -7.42 -13.76
C LEU A 19 23.95 -8.76 -14.00
N LYS A 20 24.71 -9.86 -14.05
CA LYS A 20 24.16 -11.20 -14.30
C LYS A 20 23.29 -11.70 -13.15
N ASP A 21 23.63 -11.35 -11.92
CA ASP A 21 22.86 -11.77 -10.74
C ASP A 21 21.55 -10.99 -10.65
N ILE A 22 21.59 -9.68 -10.94
CA ILE A 22 20.39 -8.84 -11.04
C ILE A 22 19.47 -9.34 -12.17
N GLU A 23 20.02 -9.66 -13.34
CA GLU A 23 19.25 -10.19 -14.47
C GLU A 23 18.53 -11.51 -14.12
N LYS A 24 19.25 -12.44 -13.49
CA LYS A 24 18.68 -13.72 -13.02
C LYS A 24 17.61 -13.52 -11.96
N ALA A 25 17.84 -12.63 -10.98
CA ALA A 25 16.87 -12.35 -9.92
C ALA A 25 15.57 -11.77 -10.49
N ILE A 26 15.66 -10.91 -11.51
CA ILE A 26 14.49 -10.35 -12.19
C ILE A 26 13.75 -11.42 -12.99
N GLN A 27 14.46 -12.28 -13.73
CA GLN A 27 13.82 -13.40 -14.46
C GLN A 27 13.17 -14.43 -13.54
N ALA A 28 13.75 -14.67 -12.36
CA ALA A 28 13.18 -15.56 -11.35
C ALA A 28 12.03 -14.92 -10.55
N SER A 29 11.79 -13.62 -10.70
CA SER A 29 10.70 -12.92 -10.04
C SER A 29 9.37 -13.13 -10.75
N ASP A 30 8.27 -13.02 -10.01
CA ASP A 30 6.90 -13.12 -10.53
C ASP A 30 6.48 -11.88 -11.38
N LEU A 31 7.44 -11.06 -11.82
CA LEU A 31 7.17 -9.89 -12.66
C LEU A 31 6.83 -10.27 -14.10
N GLY A 32 7.28 -11.43 -14.59
CA GLY A 32 6.99 -11.90 -15.95
C GLY A 32 7.58 -11.01 -17.06
N ILE A 33 8.67 -10.30 -16.76
CA ILE A 33 9.32 -9.35 -17.67
C ILE A 33 10.71 -9.88 -18.04
N ASN A 34 11.04 -9.76 -19.32
CA ASN A 34 12.38 -10.08 -19.81
C ASN A 34 13.29 -8.85 -19.70
N PRO A 35 14.30 -8.86 -18.81
CA PRO A 35 15.26 -7.76 -18.70
C PRO A 35 16.10 -7.61 -19.99
N GLN A 36 16.28 -6.38 -20.45
CA GLN A 36 17.22 -6.05 -21.52
C GLN A 36 18.53 -5.55 -20.92
N ASN A 37 19.59 -6.32 -21.08
CA ASN A 37 20.92 -5.97 -20.59
C ASN A 37 21.75 -5.34 -21.73
N ASP A 38 22.26 -4.12 -21.53
CA ASP A 38 23.14 -3.44 -22.50
C ASP A 38 24.63 -3.47 -22.10
N GLY A 39 24.97 -4.28 -21.09
CA GLY A 39 26.33 -4.46 -20.58
C GLY A 39 26.76 -3.42 -19.53
N LYS A 40 25.97 -2.35 -19.33
CA LYS A 40 26.18 -1.34 -18.27
C LYS A 40 24.95 -1.11 -17.42
N SER A 41 23.77 -1.36 -17.96
CA SER A 41 22.47 -1.18 -17.32
C SER A 41 21.47 -2.23 -17.78
N ILE A 42 20.49 -2.48 -16.92
CA ILE A 42 19.37 -3.37 -17.20
C ILE A 42 18.13 -2.50 -17.40
N ARG A 43 17.47 -2.63 -18.56
CA ARG A 43 16.18 -2.01 -18.84
C ARG A 43 15.05 -3.02 -18.67
N LEU A 44 14.01 -2.61 -17.97
CA LEU A 44 12.77 -3.35 -17.82
C LEU A 44 11.68 -2.60 -18.56
N VAL A 45 11.17 -3.22 -19.63
CA VAL A 45 10.05 -2.69 -20.41
C VAL A 45 8.79 -3.40 -19.95
N PHE A 46 7.89 -2.63 -19.34
CA PHE A 46 6.62 -3.12 -18.86
C PHE A 46 5.61 -3.08 -20.01
N PRO A 47 5.05 -4.23 -20.42
CA PRO A 47 3.96 -4.24 -21.39
C PRO A 47 2.74 -3.51 -20.83
N SER A 48 1.88 -3.00 -21.71
CA SER A 48 0.58 -2.46 -21.30
C SER A 48 -0.16 -3.52 -20.49
N LEU A 49 -0.68 -3.15 -19.33
CA LEU A 49 -1.57 -4.04 -18.58
C LEU A 49 -2.80 -4.33 -19.44
N THR A 50 -3.15 -5.62 -19.59
CA THR A 50 -4.42 -6.04 -20.18
C THR A 50 -5.58 -5.57 -19.31
N GLU A 51 -6.77 -5.42 -19.89
CA GLU A 51 -7.96 -5.02 -19.14
C GLU A 51 -8.28 -6.03 -18.02
N GLU A 52 -8.06 -7.32 -18.28
CA GLU A 52 -8.20 -8.39 -17.28
C GLU A 52 -7.24 -8.20 -16.10
N ARG A 53 -5.96 -7.89 -16.36
CA ARG A 53 -4.99 -7.65 -15.30
C ARG A 53 -5.31 -6.37 -14.50
N ARG A 54 -5.81 -5.31 -15.16
CA ARG A 54 -6.27 -4.09 -14.47
C ARG A 54 -7.44 -4.40 -13.53
N LYS A 55 -8.42 -5.21 -13.98
CA LYS A 55 -9.55 -5.66 -13.14
C LYS A 55 -9.09 -6.48 -11.93
N GLU A 56 -8.09 -7.35 -12.10
CA GLU A 56 -7.49 -8.08 -10.97
C GLU A 56 -6.83 -7.14 -9.96
N LEU A 57 -6.08 -6.14 -10.42
CA LEU A 57 -5.43 -5.17 -9.55
C LEU A 57 -6.46 -4.31 -8.80
N VAL A 58 -7.55 -3.88 -9.44
CA VAL A 58 -8.66 -3.17 -8.76
C VAL A 58 -9.27 -4.03 -7.65
N LYS A 59 -9.49 -5.33 -7.89
CA LYS A 59 -9.96 -6.25 -6.84
C LYS A 59 -8.98 -6.35 -5.67
N GLN A 60 -7.67 -6.38 -5.95
CA GLN A 60 -6.65 -6.40 -4.91
C GLN A 60 -6.64 -5.11 -4.09
N VAL A 61 -6.73 -3.94 -4.75
CA VAL A 61 -6.80 -2.63 -4.08
C VAL A 61 -8.05 -2.55 -3.20
N SER A 62 -9.20 -2.97 -3.70
CA SER A 62 -10.45 -3.04 -2.91
C SER A 62 -10.30 -3.92 -1.66
N LYS A 63 -9.66 -5.09 -1.80
CA LYS A 63 -9.40 -5.98 -0.66
C LYS A 63 -8.49 -5.32 0.39
N LEU A 64 -7.38 -4.71 -0.05
CA LEU A 64 -6.47 -3.99 0.83
C LEU A 64 -7.16 -2.83 1.57
N GLY A 65 -8.06 -2.13 0.87
CA GLY A 65 -8.89 -1.08 1.47
C GLY A 65 -9.81 -1.60 2.58
N GLU A 66 -10.47 -2.74 2.38
CA GLU A 66 -11.30 -3.34 3.42
C GLU A 66 -10.46 -3.85 4.59
N ASP A 67 -9.34 -4.54 4.33
CA ASP A 67 -8.42 -5.01 5.38
C ASP A 67 -7.92 -3.84 6.25
N ALA A 68 -7.59 -2.70 5.62
CA ALA A 68 -7.21 -1.48 6.33
C ALA A 68 -8.35 -0.92 7.21
N LYS A 69 -9.59 -0.89 6.70
CA LYS A 69 -10.76 -0.46 7.49
C LYS A 69 -11.06 -1.40 8.65
N VAL A 70 -10.89 -2.71 8.46
CA VAL A 70 -11.00 -3.70 9.55
C VAL A 70 -9.95 -3.43 10.62
N ALA A 71 -8.69 -3.17 10.24
CA ALA A 71 -7.64 -2.83 11.20
C ALA A 71 -7.96 -1.56 12.00
N ILE A 72 -8.46 -0.50 11.33
CA ILE A 72 -8.90 0.74 11.99
C ILE A 72 -10.01 0.46 13.01
N ARG A 73 -11.00 -0.37 12.67
CA ARG A 73 -12.10 -0.74 13.58
C ARG A 73 -11.61 -1.53 14.79
N ASN A 74 -10.62 -2.41 14.61
CA ASN A 74 -10.00 -3.16 15.70
C ASN A 74 -9.24 -2.23 16.65
N ILE A 75 -8.42 -1.30 16.11
CA ILE A 75 -7.70 -0.31 16.92
C ILE A 75 -8.66 0.56 17.72
N ARG A 76 -9.78 0.99 17.13
CA ARG A 76 -10.84 1.71 17.86
C ARG A 76 -11.37 0.89 19.04
N ARG A 77 -11.65 -0.40 18.82
CA ARG A 77 -12.15 -1.29 19.87
C ARG A 77 -11.14 -1.38 21.02
N ASP A 78 -9.88 -1.60 20.71
CA ASP A 78 -8.81 -1.71 21.70
C ASP A 78 -8.61 -0.39 22.47
N ALA A 79 -8.69 0.76 21.79
CA ALA A 79 -8.62 2.08 22.42
C ALA A 79 -9.79 2.32 23.39
N ASN A 80 -11.01 1.93 23.00
CA ASN A 80 -12.19 2.05 23.84
C ASN A 80 -12.14 1.09 25.04
N GLU A 81 -11.64 -0.13 24.87
CA GLU A 81 -11.43 -1.08 25.97
C GLU A 81 -10.39 -0.54 26.97
N LYS A 82 -9.26 0.01 26.50
CA LYS A 82 -8.26 0.67 27.35
C LYS A 82 -8.82 1.86 28.12
N SER A 83 -9.63 2.71 27.48
CA SER A 83 -10.26 3.86 28.15
C SER A 83 -11.19 3.40 29.28
N LYS A 84 -11.95 2.32 29.08
CA LYS A 84 -12.80 1.71 30.12
C LYS A 84 -11.98 1.16 31.29
N GLU A 85 -10.85 0.50 31.02
CA GLU A 85 -9.94 0.01 32.06
C GLU A 85 -9.32 1.16 32.87
N GLN A 86 -8.87 2.22 32.20
CA GLN A 86 -8.33 3.41 32.86
C GLN A 86 -9.36 4.10 33.75
N LYS A 87 -10.64 4.14 33.35
CA LYS A 87 -11.74 4.61 34.21
C LYS A 87 -11.91 3.75 35.46
N LYS A 88 -11.89 2.42 35.31
CA LYS A 88 -11.98 1.47 36.44
C LYS A 88 -10.82 1.64 37.43
N ASN A 89 -9.63 1.94 36.92
CA ASN A 89 -8.44 2.20 37.71
C ASN A 89 -8.38 3.63 38.27
N SER A 90 -9.44 4.43 38.10
CA SER A 90 -9.53 5.83 38.53
C SER A 90 -8.43 6.74 37.96
N ILE A 91 -7.84 6.37 36.83
CA ILE A 91 -6.87 7.17 36.08
C ILE A 91 -7.60 8.24 35.25
N LEU A 92 -8.76 7.89 34.69
CA LEU A 92 -9.63 8.80 33.94
C LEU A 92 -10.92 9.09 34.71
N THR A 93 -11.37 10.33 34.65
CA THR A 93 -12.73 10.72 35.03
C THR A 93 -13.75 10.30 33.95
N GLU A 94 -15.04 10.34 34.27
CA GLU A 94 -16.08 10.03 33.29
C GLU A 94 -16.12 11.01 32.12
N ASP A 95 -15.85 12.29 32.37
CA ASP A 95 -15.84 13.32 31.32
C ASP A 95 -14.65 13.15 30.38
N GLU A 96 -13.46 12.82 30.92
CA GLU A 96 -12.29 12.50 30.11
C GLU A 96 -12.48 11.23 29.29
N GLN A 97 -13.14 10.20 29.84
CA GLN A 97 -13.49 8.99 29.09
C GLN A 97 -14.39 9.33 27.88
N LYS A 98 -15.44 10.14 28.09
CA LYS A 98 -16.35 10.55 27.00
C LYS A 98 -15.62 11.36 25.92
N LEU A 99 -14.71 12.24 26.33
CA LEU A 99 -13.85 13.01 25.40
C LEU A 99 -12.92 12.10 24.60
N ALA A 100 -12.30 11.11 25.25
CA ALA A 100 -11.45 10.13 24.60
C ALA A 100 -12.24 9.28 23.58
N GLU A 101 -13.39 8.74 23.96
CA GLU A 101 -14.25 7.95 23.05
C GLU A 101 -14.69 8.77 21.83
N LYS A 102 -15.07 10.05 22.04
CA LYS A 102 -15.41 10.96 20.93
C LYS A 102 -14.22 11.20 20.00
N SER A 103 -13.05 11.47 20.57
CA SER A 103 -11.83 11.74 19.79
C SER A 103 -11.40 10.51 18.98
N VAL A 104 -11.47 9.32 19.57
CA VAL A 104 -11.20 8.05 18.89
C VAL A 104 -12.19 7.85 17.74
N GLN A 105 -13.48 8.14 17.95
CA GLN A 105 -14.49 8.01 16.89
C GLN A 105 -14.23 8.99 15.73
N GLU A 106 -13.92 10.25 16.02
CA GLU A 106 -13.57 11.24 14.99
C GLU A 106 -12.34 10.82 14.16
N LEU A 107 -11.30 10.30 14.83
CA LEU A 107 -10.11 9.76 14.14
C LEU A 107 -10.44 8.53 13.29
N THR A 108 -11.26 7.62 13.81
CA THR A 108 -11.71 6.43 13.09
C THR A 108 -12.43 6.82 11.80
N ASP A 109 -13.35 7.78 11.88
CA ASP A 109 -14.14 8.24 10.73
C ASP A 109 -13.27 8.99 9.72
N LYS A 110 -12.31 9.80 10.20
CA LYS A 110 -11.33 10.49 9.35
C LYS A 110 -10.50 9.50 8.54
N TYR A 111 -9.86 8.54 9.20
CA TYR A 111 -8.97 7.60 8.51
C TYR A 111 -9.74 6.59 7.65
N SER A 112 -10.98 6.25 8.02
CA SER A 112 -11.83 5.42 7.15
C SER A 112 -12.11 6.14 5.82
N LYS A 113 -12.44 7.44 5.85
CA LYS A 113 -12.64 8.25 4.64
C LYS A 113 -11.36 8.41 3.83
N GLU A 114 -10.21 8.55 4.50
CA GLU A 114 -8.91 8.65 3.83
C GLU A 114 -8.58 7.35 3.08
N VAL A 115 -8.84 6.19 3.69
CA VAL A 115 -8.69 4.89 3.01
C VAL A 115 -9.58 4.81 1.78
N ASP A 116 -10.86 5.16 1.90
CA ASP A 116 -11.80 5.15 0.76
C ASP A 116 -11.32 6.07 -0.38
N ALA A 117 -10.82 7.27 -0.06
CA ALA A 117 -10.29 8.20 -1.05
C ALA A 117 -9.01 7.69 -1.74
N VAL A 118 -8.11 7.03 -1.00
CA VAL A 118 -6.89 6.42 -1.57
C VAL A 118 -7.25 5.27 -2.51
N VAL A 119 -8.19 4.41 -2.11
CA VAL A 119 -8.69 3.30 -2.92
C VAL A 119 -9.30 3.82 -4.21
N GLU A 120 -10.22 4.80 -4.13
CA GLU A 120 -10.87 5.36 -5.31
C GLU A 120 -9.87 6.00 -6.27
N ARG A 121 -8.90 6.76 -5.74
CA ARG A 121 -7.83 7.35 -6.56
C ARG A 121 -6.99 6.28 -7.25
N LYS A 122 -6.64 5.21 -6.55
CA LYS A 122 -5.81 4.14 -7.12
C LYS A 122 -6.58 3.31 -8.14
N ASP A 123 -7.87 3.07 -7.92
CA ASP A 123 -8.74 2.41 -8.88
C ASP A 123 -8.85 3.20 -10.18
N LYS A 124 -9.01 4.52 -10.10
CA LYS A 124 -9.00 5.41 -11.28
C LYS A 124 -7.66 5.34 -12.00
N GLU A 125 -6.54 5.46 -11.28
CA GLU A 125 -5.19 5.38 -11.84
C GLU A 125 -4.93 4.04 -12.56
N ILE A 126 -5.43 2.92 -12.00
CA ILE A 126 -5.31 1.59 -12.61
C ILE A 126 -6.17 1.46 -13.87
N MET A 127 -7.27 2.20 -13.99
CA MET A 127 -8.18 2.13 -15.13
C MET A 127 -7.89 3.19 -16.21
N GLU A 128 -7.14 4.24 -15.87
CA GLU A 128 -6.71 5.29 -16.80
C GLU A 128 -5.63 4.75 -17.76
N ILE A 129 -5.68 5.18 -19.04
CA ILE A 129 -4.81 4.74 -20.13
C ILE A 129 -3.86 5.86 -20.51
#